data_AF-A0A2T2SNY1-F1
#
_entry.id   AF-A0A2T2SNY1-F1
#
_cell.length_a   1.000
_cell.length_b   1.000
_cell.length_c   1.000
_cell.angle_alpha   90.00
_cell.angle_beta   90.00
_cell.angle_gamma   90.00
#
_symmetry.space_group_name_H-M   'P 1'
#
loop_
_entity.id
_entity.type
_entity.pdbx_description
1 polymer ?
#
loop_
_entity_poly.entity_id
_entity_poly.type
_entity_poly.pdbx_seq_one_letter_code
_entity_poly.pdbx_strand_id
1 'polypeptide(L)' 'MHQRIGPRGCRSYTSDQRVHLPPRYVYPDVVAHCEDGRYTDESPPSLLNPELVVEVLAESTMDKDLTWKLHAY' A
#
# COMPACT_ATOMS: atom_id res chain seq x y z
N MET A 1 7.54 9.91 -6.59
CA MET A 1 8.98 9.58 -6.71
C MET A 1 9.16 8.19 -6.13
N HIS A 2 9.61 7.21 -6.90
CA HIS A 2 9.74 5.83 -6.42
C HIS A 2 11.16 5.57 -5.94
N GLN A 3 11.31 5.03 -4.72
CA GLN A 3 12.62 4.64 -4.21
C GLN A 3 12.81 3.13 -4.37
N ARG A 4 14.06 2.74 -4.66
CA ARG A 4 14.47 1.34 -4.70
C ARG A 4 15.01 0.93 -3.34
N ILE A 5 14.46 -0.14 -2.77
CA ILE A 5 14.89 -0.66 -1.48
C ILE A 5 15.80 -1.87 -1.71
N GLY A 6 17.06 -1.74 -1.26
CA GLY A 6 18.02 -2.83 -1.20
C GLY A 6 18.43 -3.44 -2.56
N PRO A 7 19.26 -4.48 -2.52
CA PRO A 7 19.83 -5.10 -3.73
C PRO A 7 18.82 -5.87 -4.57
N ARG A 8 17.65 -6.24 -4.01
CA ARG A 8 16.58 -6.94 -4.74
C ARG A 8 15.78 -6.02 -5.68
N GLY A 9 15.99 -4.71 -5.61
CA GLY A 9 15.34 -3.76 -6.53
C GLY A 9 13.86 -3.52 -6.26
N CYS A 10 13.39 -3.76 -5.03
CA CYS A 10 12.01 -3.53 -4.64
C CYS A 10 11.62 -2.06 -4.82
N ARG A 11 10.38 -1.79 -5.20
CA ARG A 11 9.85 -0.44 -5.36
C ARG A 11 9.00 -0.09 -4.16
N SER A 12 9.26 1.07 -3.57
CA SER A 12 8.40 1.65 -2.55
C SER A 12 7.72 2.91 -3.05
N TYR A 13 6.52 3.09 -2.55
CA TYR A 13 5.64 4.22 -2.82
C TYR A 13 5.20 4.81 -1.48
N THR A 14 4.90 6.10 -1.50
CA THR A 14 4.31 6.82 -0.38
C THR A 14 2.78 6.81 -0.50
N SER A 15 2.08 7.67 0.24
CA SER A 15 0.62 7.79 0.26
C SER A 15 -0.05 8.16 -1.08
N ASP A 16 0.69 8.24 -2.18
CA ASP A 16 0.22 8.45 -3.55
C ASP A 16 -0.18 7.15 -4.28
N GLN A 17 0.23 5.98 -3.78
CA GLN A 17 -0.13 4.69 -4.37
C GLN A 17 -1.40 4.11 -3.76
N ARG A 18 -2.42 3.88 -4.60
CA ARG A 18 -3.65 3.17 -4.22
C ARG A 18 -3.41 1.67 -4.16
N VAL A 19 -3.88 1.01 -3.11
CA VAL A 19 -3.90 -0.46 -2.97
C VAL A 19 -5.35 -0.94 -3.08
N HIS A 20 -5.56 -2.01 -3.84
CA HIS A 20 -6.85 -2.67 -3.91
C HIS A 20 -6.99 -3.65 -2.75
N LEU A 21 -8.02 -3.46 -1.93
CA LEU A 21 -8.29 -4.23 -0.73
C LEU A 21 -9.78 -4.62 -0.71
N PRO A 22 -10.19 -5.65 -1.47
CA PRO A 22 -11.60 -5.94 -1.72
C PRO A 22 -12.45 -5.95 -0.43
N PRO A 23 -13.61 -5.27 -0.39
CA PRO A 23 -14.28 -4.56 -1.49
C PRO A 23 -13.92 -3.06 -1.59
N ARG A 24 -12.80 -2.64 -1.00
CA ARG A 24 -12.38 -1.24 -0.84
C ARG A 24 -11.06 -0.96 -1.54
N TYR A 25 -10.67 0.31 -1.50
CA TYR A 25 -9.33 0.77 -1.84
C TYR A 25 -8.80 1.61 -0.68
N VAL A 26 -7.49 1.55 -0.49
CA VAL A 26 -6.79 2.31 0.57
C VAL A 26 -5.54 2.97 0.02
N TYR A 27 -5.06 3.98 0.74
CA TYR A 27 -3.81 4.68 0.48
C TYR A 27 -2.96 4.58 1.75
N PRO A 28 -2.15 3.51 1.89
CA PRO A 28 -1.24 3.39 3.02
C PRO A 28 -0.13 4.42 2.95
N ASP A 29 0.48 4.75 4.08
CA ASP A 29 1.56 5.74 4.11
C ASP A 29 2.83 5.27 3.40
N VAL A 30 3.14 3.97 3.48
CA VAL A 30 4.16 3.33 2.65
C VAL A 30 3.65 1.99 2.16
N VAL A 31 3.88 1.70 0.87
CA VAL A 31 3.67 0.38 0.29
C VAL A 31 4.89 -0.03 -0.53
N ALA A 32 5.26 -1.31 -0.50
CA ALA A 32 6.34 -1.82 -1.32
C ALA A 32 6.01 -3.19 -1.93
N HIS A 33 6.60 -3.44 -3.09
CA HIS A 33 6.60 -4.74 -3.76
C HIS A 33 7.99 -4.99 -4.39
N CYS A 34 8.44 -6.25 -4.40
CA CYS A 34 9.73 -6.64 -4.95
C CYS A 34 9.61 -7.31 -6.32
N GLU A 35 8.53 -8.06 -6.54
CA GLU A 35 8.16 -8.58 -7.85
C GLU A 35 7.65 -7.47 -8.79
N ASP A 36 7.26 -7.81 -10.02
CA ASP A 36 6.54 -6.88 -10.87
C ASP A 36 5.17 -6.56 -10.27
N GLY A 37 4.89 -5.26 -10.14
CA GLY A 37 3.62 -4.80 -9.57
C GLY A 37 2.46 -5.16 -10.50
N ARG A 38 1.45 -5.82 -9.94
CA ARG A 38 0.19 -6.13 -10.61
C ARG A 38 -0.82 -5.06 -10.23
N TYR A 39 -1.50 -4.51 -11.22
CA TYR A 39 -2.41 -3.39 -11.01
C TYR A 39 -3.79 -3.69 -11.58
N THR A 40 -4.82 -3.08 -11.02
CA THR A 40 -6.14 -3.05 -11.64
C THR A 40 -6.12 -2.22 -12.93
N ASP A 41 -7.01 -2.52 -13.87
CA ASP A 41 -7.20 -1.76 -15.12
C ASP A 41 -8.01 -0.47 -14.92
N GLU A 42 -8.36 -0.15 -13.68
CA GLU A 42 -9.11 1.06 -13.32
C GLU A 42 -8.20 2.30 -13.33
N SER A 43 -8.81 3.48 -13.36
CA SER A 43 -8.09 4.74 -13.18
C SER A 43 -8.45 5.39 -11.83
N PRO A 44 -7.48 5.67 -10.95
CA PRO A 44 -6.07 5.30 -11.05
C PRO A 44 -5.83 3.78 -10.87
N PRO A 45 -4.74 3.21 -11.44
CA PRO A 45 -4.40 1.81 -11.25
C PRO A 45 -4.09 1.52 -9.78
N SER A 46 -4.61 0.41 -9.26
CA SER A 46 -4.46 0.04 -7.84
C SER A 46 -3.58 -1.20 -7.70
N LEU A 47 -2.57 -1.15 -6.83
CA LEU A 47 -1.66 -2.28 -6.60
C LEU A 47 -2.43 -3.46 -5.98
N LEU A 48 -2.25 -4.64 -6.57
CA LEU A 48 -2.92 -5.90 -6.21
C LEU A 48 -2.05 -6.83 -5.36
N ASN A 49 -0.73 -6.62 -5.35
CA ASN A 49 0.24 -7.49 -4.70
C ASN A 49 1.28 -6.71 -3.87
N PRO A 50 0.86 -5.93 -2.87
CA PRO A 50 1.81 -5.38 -1.92
C PRO A 50 2.48 -6.52 -1.12
N GLU A 51 3.79 -6.39 -0.88
CA GLU A 51 4.54 -7.28 0.02
C GLU A 51 4.75 -6.64 1.40
N LEU A 52 4.76 -5.30 1.46
CA LEU A 52 4.86 -4.53 2.68
C LEU A 52 3.86 -3.37 2.63
N VAL A 53 3.15 -3.17 3.74
CA VAL A 53 2.29 -2.02 4.00
C VAL A 53 2.69 -1.43 5.35
N VAL A 54 2.81 -0.11 5.41
CA VAL A 54 3.10 0.64 6.64
C VAL A 54 2.07 1.77 6.76
N GLU A 55 1.51 1.91 7.95
CA GLU A 55 0.62 3.02 8.34
C GLU A 55 1.31 3.80 9.47
N VAL A 56 1.33 5.12 9.36
CA VAL A 56 1.81 6.04 10.39
C VAL A 56 0.60 6.49 11.21
N LEU A 57 0.55 6.03 12.46
CA LEU A 57 -0.60 6.29 13.31
C LEU A 57 -0.72 7.78 13.66
N ALA A 58 -1.93 8.32 13.46
CA ALA A 58 -2.36 9.61 13.97
C ALA A 58 -3.58 9.44 14.86
N GLU A 59 -3.77 10.33 15.85
CA GLU A 59 -4.90 10.24 16.80
C GLU A 59 -6.26 10.11 16.10
N SER A 60 -6.45 10.78 14.96
CA SER A 60 -7.70 10.78 14.20
C SER A 60 -7.95 9.52 13.36
N THR A 61 -6.94 8.69 13.11
CA THR A 61 -7.03 7.50 12.23
C THR A 61 -6.58 6.20 12.89
N MET A 62 -5.89 6.26 14.03
CA MET A 62 -5.28 5.11 14.72
C MET A 62 -6.26 3.95 14.90
N ASP A 63 -7.49 4.21 15.35
CA ASP A 63 -8.49 3.16 15.54
C ASP A 63 -8.80 2.43 14.23
N LYS A 64 -8.87 3.14 13.11
CA LYS A 64 -9.10 2.54 11.78
C LYS A 64 -7.90 1.70 11.34
N ASP A 65 -6.69 2.23 11.55
CA ASP A 65 -5.44 1.60 11.13
C ASP A 65 -5.14 0.33 11.93
N LEU A 66 -5.38 0.33 13.25
CA LEU A 66 -5.14 -0.80 14.15
C LEU A 66 -6.26 -1.84 14.21
N THR A 67 -7.43 -1.57 13.61
CA THR A 67 -8.55 -2.52 13.59
C THR A 67 -8.82 -3.04 12.20
N TRP A 68 -9.73 -2.41 11.46
CA TRP A 68 -10.25 -2.98 10.23
C TRP A 68 -9.20 -3.03 9.12
N LYS A 69 -8.30 -2.04 9.02
CA LYS A 69 -7.22 -2.07 8.02
C LYS A 69 -6.25 -3.22 8.31
N LEU A 70 -5.77 -3.31 9.56
CA LEU A 70 -4.87 -4.38 9.99
C LEU A 70 -5.47 -5.78 9.77
N HIS A 71 -6.78 -5.97 10.00
CA HIS A 71 -7.44 -7.25 9.72
C HIS A 71 -7.69 -7.53 8.23
N ALA A 72 -7.71 -6.48 7.40
CA ALA A 72 -8.01 -6.62 5.98
C ALA A 72 -6.74 -6.83 5.13
N TYR A 73 -5.59 -6.32 5.58
CA TYR A 73 -4.27 -6.61 5.03
C TYR A 73 -3.86 -8.07 5.28
#